data_AF-A0A9D8CX27-F1
#
_entry.id   AF-A0A9D8CX27-F1
#
_cell.length_a   1.000
_cell.length_b   1.000
_cell.length_c   1.000
_cell.angle_alpha   90.00
_cell.angle_beta   90.00
_cell.angle_gamma   90.00
#
_symmetry.space_group_name_H-M   'P 1'
#
loop_
_entity.id
_entity.type
_entity.pdbx_description
1 polymer ?
#
loop_
_entity_poly.entity_id
_entity_poly.type
_entity_poly.pdbx_seq_one_letter_code
_entity_poly.pdbx_strand_id
1 'polypeptide(L)'
;MRAYLLAYQIDGDPADLAAARDVARWLMDFMRAPDGAFYTSQDADAGAVHGDAFYARDDAARRAGPQPPIDRNRYARENGWAIASLAALFDVTGDQMLIDAAVRAFDWVLVNRRAPTGGLGHGRASDDDTHLGDTLAMAEAALALYRSTAERRYLALAIEWGEVIVRDHRDPAGGFMVRQPEPGARGVLAKPVRQVDENVAAVRLLNLLARQAARPAFREAAEHGKRYLISLAEDDLILPGALLADRELGREPAHVTIVGAKDDPAARALYEAARTYPTRYFRIEWLDRREGPLPAADVEYPELPEAAAFACANGACSVPVFSPTDVHRIAVKVDDR
;
A
#
# COMPACT_ATOMS: atom_id res chain seq x y z
N MET A 1 -4.77 -12.00 -2.86
CA MET A 1 -3.54 -12.11 -2.03
C MET A 1 -3.67 -11.42 -0.68
N ARG A 2 -3.77 -10.08 -0.57
CA ARG A 2 -3.83 -9.36 0.73
C ARG A 2 -4.98 -9.78 1.64
N ALA A 3 -6.13 -10.20 1.10
CA ALA A 3 -7.25 -10.71 1.89
C ALA A 3 -6.91 -12.04 2.59
N TYR A 4 -6.41 -13.02 1.84
CA TYR A 4 -5.91 -14.29 2.40
C TYR A 4 -4.80 -14.07 3.43
N LEU A 5 -3.86 -13.14 3.18
CA LEU A 5 -2.82 -12.84 4.16
C LEU A 5 -3.39 -12.29 5.46
N LEU A 6 -4.36 -11.38 5.38
CA LEU A 6 -5.00 -10.84 6.57
C LEU A 6 -5.73 -11.94 7.36
N ALA A 7 -6.45 -12.83 6.66
CA ALA A 7 -7.11 -13.98 7.29
C ALA A 7 -6.09 -14.89 7.98
N TYR A 8 -4.99 -15.26 7.32
CA TYR A 8 -3.91 -16.03 7.93
C TYR A 8 -3.30 -15.36 9.17
N GLN A 9 -3.07 -14.05 9.13
CA GLN A 9 -2.48 -13.34 10.28
C GLN A 9 -3.44 -13.22 11.47
N ILE A 10 -4.76 -13.32 11.26
CA ILE A 10 -5.78 -13.29 12.31
C ILE A 10 -6.03 -14.70 12.86
N ASP A 11 -6.29 -15.67 11.99
CA ASP A 11 -6.78 -17.00 12.36
C ASP A 11 -5.70 -18.09 12.35
N GLY A 12 -4.56 -17.84 11.69
CA GLY A 12 -3.45 -18.79 11.57
C GLY A 12 -3.70 -19.95 10.61
N ASP A 13 -4.75 -19.92 9.77
CA ASP A 13 -5.09 -21.03 8.87
C ASP A 13 -4.04 -21.19 7.75
N PRO A 14 -3.27 -22.29 7.73
CA PRO A 14 -2.26 -22.51 6.70
C PRO A 14 -2.81 -22.55 5.27
N ALA A 15 -4.11 -22.83 5.07
CA ALA A 15 -4.76 -22.80 3.76
C ALA A 15 -4.80 -21.39 3.16
N ASP A 16 -5.01 -20.36 3.99
CA ASP A 16 -4.99 -18.96 3.56
C ASP A 16 -3.58 -18.53 3.12
N LEU A 17 -2.55 -18.91 3.88
CA LEU A 17 -1.18 -18.66 3.48
C LEU A 17 -0.82 -19.39 2.17
N ALA A 18 -1.28 -20.62 2.00
CA ALA A 18 -1.10 -21.37 0.76
C ALA A 18 -1.76 -20.66 -0.43
N ALA A 19 -3.00 -20.19 -0.27
CA ALA A 19 -3.71 -19.43 -1.30
C ALA A 19 -2.98 -18.12 -1.65
N ALA A 20 -2.45 -17.39 -0.66
CA ALA A 20 -1.65 -16.20 -0.91
C ALA A 20 -0.36 -16.51 -1.72
N ARG A 21 0.33 -17.60 -1.38
CA ARG A 21 1.51 -18.09 -2.11
C ARG A 21 1.20 -18.52 -3.54
N ASP A 22 0.05 -19.15 -3.77
CA ASP A 22 -0.36 -19.56 -5.11
C ASP A 22 -0.66 -18.35 -6.01
N VAL A 23 -1.31 -17.30 -5.47
CA VAL A 23 -1.50 -16.03 -6.19
C VAL A 23 -0.16 -15.36 -6.51
N ALA A 24 0.78 -15.31 -5.56
CA ALA A 24 2.11 -14.77 -5.79
C ALA A 24 2.86 -15.57 -6.87
N ARG A 25 2.79 -16.90 -6.85
CA ARG A 25 3.40 -17.77 -7.85
C ARG A 25 2.83 -17.49 -9.24
N TRP A 26 1.51 -17.40 -9.38
CA TRP A 26 0.88 -17.04 -10.66
C TRP A 26 1.35 -15.67 -11.16
N LEU A 27 1.36 -14.66 -10.28
CA LEU A 27 1.81 -13.31 -10.62
C LEU A 27 3.28 -13.30 -11.08
N MET A 28 4.14 -14.04 -10.40
CA MET A 28 5.58 -14.08 -10.66
C MET A 28 5.98 -14.92 -11.88
N ASP A 29 5.22 -15.97 -12.17
CA ASP A 29 5.52 -16.93 -13.25
C ASP A 29 4.89 -16.52 -14.58
N PHE A 30 3.69 -15.92 -14.56
CA PHE A 30 2.92 -15.63 -15.78
C PHE A 30 2.80 -14.14 -16.07
N MET A 31 2.59 -13.32 -15.03
CA MET A 31 2.29 -11.89 -15.22
C MET A 31 3.52 -10.99 -15.16
N ARG A 32 4.67 -11.51 -14.72
CA ARG A 32 5.91 -10.73 -14.64
C ARG A 32 6.59 -10.63 -16.01
N ALA A 33 6.83 -9.41 -16.45
CA ALA A 33 7.61 -9.11 -17.64
C ALA A 33 9.11 -9.37 -17.42
N PRO A 34 9.90 -9.63 -18.48
CA PRO A 34 11.35 -9.86 -18.36
C PRO A 34 12.13 -8.71 -17.73
N ASP A 35 11.63 -7.47 -17.81
CA ASP A 35 12.23 -6.28 -17.22
C ASP A 35 11.78 -6.00 -15.77
N GLY A 36 11.00 -6.92 -15.18
CA GLY A 36 10.66 -6.93 -13.76
C GLY A 36 9.30 -6.32 -13.40
N ALA A 37 8.69 -5.53 -14.29
CA ALA A 37 7.32 -5.03 -14.11
C ALA A 37 6.27 -6.14 -14.33
N PHE A 38 5.01 -5.85 -14.01
CA PHE A 38 3.89 -6.75 -14.18
C PHE A 38 2.94 -6.29 -15.28
N TYR A 39 2.43 -7.27 -16.03
CA TYR A 39 1.39 -7.15 -17.04
C TYR A 39 0.02 -6.88 -16.40
N THR A 40 -0.91 -6.31 -17.17
CA THR A 40 -2.18 -5.76 -16.67
C THR A 40 -3.24 -6.82 -16.42
N SER A 41 -3.44 -7.76 -17.34
CA SER A 41 -4.55 -8.71 -17.24
C SER A 41 -4.30 -9.98 -18.06
N GLN A 42 -5.04 -11.03 -17.69
CA GLN A 42 -5.09 -12.30 -18.41
C GLN A 42 -6.55 -12.58 -18.77
N ASP A 43 -6.78 -13.05 -20.00
CA ASP A 43 -8.11 -13.47 -20.44
C ASP A 43 -8.62 -14.66 -19.58
N ALA A 44 -9.93 -14.80 -19.45
CA ALA A 44 -10.51 -15.99 -18.83
C ALA A 44 -10.43 -17.20 -19.77
N ASP A 45 -10.50 -16.98 -21.08
CA ASP A 45 -10.57 -18.01 -22.10
C ASP A 45 -9.21 -18.32 -22.72
N ALA A 46 -8.94 -19.60 -22.97
CA ALA A 46 -7.75 -20.08 -23.65
C ALA A 46 -8.02 -20.27 -25.15
N GLY A 47 -8.12 -19.16 -25.88
CA GLY A 47 -8.46 -19.15 -27.29
C GLY A 47 -9.91 -19.59 -27.52
N ALA A 48 -10.12 -20.78 -28.08
CA ALA A 48 -11.46 -21.35 -28.27
C ALA A 48 -11.96 -22.15 -27.05
N VAL A 49 -11.13 -22.35 -26.02
CA VAL A 49 -11.51 -23.06 -24.79
C VAL A 49 -12.01 -22.06 -23.77
N HIS A 50 -13.29 -22.13 -23.42
CA HIS A 50 -13.88 -21.29 -22.39
C HIS A 50 -13.22 -21.53 -21.02
N GLY A 51 -13.19 -20.48 -20.20
CA GLY A 51 -12.52 -20.45 -18.90
C GLY A 51 -13.03 -21.52 -17.94
N ASP A 52 -14.34 -21.81 -17.91
CA ASP A 52 -14.90 -22.88 -17.08
C ASP A 52 -14.30 -24.26 -17.43
N ALA A 53 -14.17 -24.56 -18.72
CA ALA A 53 -13.55 -25.79 -19.21
C ALA A 53 -12.02 -25.78 -19.06
N PHE A 54 -11.37 -24.62 -19.11
CA PHE A 54 -9.93 -24.50 -18.90
C PHE A 54 -9.55 -24.70 -17.42
N TYR A 55 -10.21 -23.99 -16.50
CA TYR A 55 -9.89 -24.02 -15.08
C TYR A 55 -10.41 -25.25 -14.34
N ALA A 56 -11.29 -26.06 -14.95
CA ALA A 56 -11.64 -27.39 -14.44
C ALA A 56 -10.52 -28.44 -14.63
N ARG A 57 -9.49 -28.14 -15.44
CA ARG A 57 -8.36 -29.05 -15.72
C ARG A 57 -7.28 -28.92 -14.65
N ASP A 58 -6.54 -30.02 -14.44
CA ASP A 58 -5.32 -29.98 -13.63
C ASP A 58 -4.22 -29.10 -14.27
N ASP A 59 -3.17 -28.80 -13.51
CA ASP A 59 -2.09 -27.91 -13.95
C ASP A 59 -1.33 -28.45 -15.17
N ALA A 60 -1.10 -29.76 -15.24
CA ALA A 60 -0.38 -30.39 -16.35
C ALA A 60 -1.18 -30.26 -17.66
N ALA A 61 -2.48 -30.55 -17.61
CA ALA A 61 -3.38 -30.42 -18.75
C ALA A 61 -3.59 -28.96 -19.17
N ARG A 62 -3.61 -28.01 -18.22
CA ARG A 62 -3.63 -26.57 -18.54
C ARG A 62 -2.37 -26.16 -19.30
N ARG A 63 -1.18 -26.53 -18.80
CA ARG A 63 0.11 -26.15 -19.42
C ARG A 63 0.38 -26.80 -20.78
N ALA A 64 -0.18 -27.97 -21.04
CA ALA A 64 -0.04 -28.66 -22.33
C ALA A 64 -0.89 -28.03 -23.45
N GLY A 65 -1.91 -27.24 -23.10
CA GLY A 65 -2.84 -26.63 -24.04
C GLY A 65 -2.55 -25.16 -24.38
N PRO A 66 -3.41 -24.53 -25.19
CA PRO A 66 -3.39 -23.07 -25.37
C PRO A 66 -3.53 -22.38 -24.02
N GLN A 67 -2.77 -21.31 -23.82
CA GLN A 67 -2.86 -20.50 -22.60
C GLN A 67 -3.81 -19.32 -22.82
N PRO A 68 -4.53 -18.86 -21.79
CA PRO A 68 -5.26 -17.62 -21.85
C PRO A 68 -4.32 -16.45 -22.18
N PRO A 69 -4.61 -15.65 -23.22
CA PRO A 69 -3.78 -14.52 -23.61
C PRO A 69 -3.55 -13.54 -22.46
N ILE A 70 -2.38 -12.92 -22.45
CA ILE A 70 -2.00 -11.89 -21.47
C ILE A 70 -1.90 -10.55 -22.18
N ASP A 71 -2.60 -9.54 -21.66
CA ASP A 71 -2.37 -8.15 -22.05
C ASP A 71 -1.03 -7.69 -21.49
N ARG A 72 -0.08 -7.44 -22.39
CA ARG A 72 1.30 -7.07 -22.06
C ARG A 72 1.49 -5.58 -21.76
N ASN A 73 0.40 -4.81 -21.70
CA ASN A 73 0.44 -3.46 -21.14
C ASN A 73 0.93 -3.50 -19.69
N ARG A 74 1.63 -2.43 -19.30
CA ARG A 74 2.25 -2.27 -17.97
C ARG A 74 1.89 -0.89 -17.46
N TYR A 75 0.95 -0.82 -16.55
CA TYR A 75 0.44 0.42 -16.00
C TYR A 75 0.91 0.59 -14.55
N ALA A 76 1.00 1.84 -14.09
CA ALA A 76 1.49 2.15 -12.76
C ALA A 76 0.56 1.59 -11.68
N ARG A 77 -0.77 1.65 -11.89
CA ARG A 77 -1.76 1.14 -10.94
C ARG A 77 -1.61 -0.36 -10.64
N GLU A 78 -1.67 -1.20 -11.68
CA GLU A 78 -1.59 -2.65 -11.52
C GLU A 78 -0.23 -3.08 -10.93
N ASN A 79 0.85 -2.39 -11.31
CA ASN A 79 2.16 -2.61 -10.69
C ASN A 79 2.16 -2.19 -9.21
N GLY A 80 1.57 -1.05 -8.86
CA GLY A 80 1.43 -0.63 -7.46
C GLY A 80 0.70 -1.68 -6.61
N TRP A 81 -0.39 -2.26 -7.12
CA TRP A 81 -1.11 -3.34 -6.45
C TRP A 81 -0.27 -4.62 -6.32
N ALA A 82 0.46 -5.01 -7.35
CA ALA A 82 1.38 -6.14 -7.32
C ALA A 82 2.48 -5.95 -6.27
N ILE A 83 3.16 -4.80 -6.29
CA ILE A 83 4.23 -4.43 -5.35
C ILE A 83 3.73 -4.45 -3.92
N ALA A 84 2.64 -3.75 -3.61
CA ALA A 84 2.09 -3.68 -2.27
C ALA A 84 1.66 -5.06 -1.74
N SER A 85 1.19 -5.92 -2.62
CA SER A 85 0.76 -7.26 -2.24
C SER A 85 1.96 -8.20 -2.01
N LEU A 86 3.00 -8.14 -2.85
CA LEU A 86 4.23 -8.92 -2.69
C LEU A 86 4.99 -8.52 -1.42
N ALA A 87 5.06 -7.22 -1.13
CA ALA A 87 5.61 -6.67 0.11
C ALA A 87 4.85 -7.21 1.34
N ALA A 88 3.52 -7.24 1.29
CA ALA A 88 2.71 -7.82 2.37
C ALA A 88 2.94 -9.33 2.56
N LEU A 89 3.16 -10.09 1.48
CA LEU A 89 3.49 -11.52 1.60
C LEU A 89 4.89 -11.71 2.18
N PHE A 90 5.86 -10.86 1.81
CA PHE A 90 7.19 -10.84 2.39
C PHE A 90 7.15 -10.54 3.90
N ASP A 91 6.32 -9.60 4.34
CA ASP A 91 6.18 -9.27 5.77
C ASP A 91 5.81 -10.49 6.62
N VAL A 92 5.04 -11.42 6.06
CA VAL A 92 4.59 -12.65 6.74
C VAL A 92 5.57 -13.81 6.57
N THR A 93 6.20 -13.93 5.39
CA THR A 93 6.97 -15.14 5.02
C THR A 93 8.47 -14.98 5.15
N GLY A 94 8.99 -13.74 5.13
CA GLY A 94 10.42 -13.46 5.04
C GLY A 94 11.08 -13.88 3.72
N ASP A 95 10.31 -14.29 2.70
CA ASP A 95 10.88 -14.75 1.42
C ASP A 95 11.43 -13.57 0.60
N GLN A 96 12.75 -13.50 0.55
CA GLN A 96 13.48 -12.43 -0.11
C GLN A 96 13.14 -12.29 -1.61
N MET A 97 12.74 -13.38 -2.29
CA MET A 97 12.38 -13.33 -3.70
C MET A 97 11.18 -12.41 -3.97
N LEU A 98 10.27 -12.31 -3.00
CA LEU A 98 9.05 -11.50 -3.10
C LEU A 98 9.39 -10.01 -3.00
N ILE A 99 10.16 -9.61 -1.99
CA ILE A 99 10.51 -8.20 -1.81
C ILE A 99 11.45 -7.74 -2.92
N ASP A 100 12.39 -8.57 -3.37
CA ASP A 100 13.26 -8.24 -4.51
C ASP A 100 12.46 -8.01 -5.79
N ALA A 101 11.38 -8.78 -6.01
CA ALA A 101 10.48 -8.59 -7.14
C ALA A 101 9.68 -7.29 -7.02
N ALA A 102 9.16 -7.00 -5.83
CA ALA A 102 8.44 -5.76 -5.54
C ALA A 102 9.33 -4.53 -5.77
N VAL A 103 10.58 -4.55 -5.28
CA VAL A 103 11.56 -3.48 -5.48
C VAL A 103 11.88 -3.29 -6.96
N ARG A 104 12.17 -4.36 -7.70
CA ARG A 104 12.45 -4.27 -9.15
C ARG A 104 11.28 -3.68 -9.94
N ALA A 105 10.05 -4.10 -9.65
CA ALA A 105 8.88 -3.54 -10.31
C ALA A 105 8.67 -2.06 -9.93
N PHE A 106 8.89 -1.69 -8.67
CA PHE A 106 8.79 -0.32 -8.20
C PHE A 106 9.80 0.60 -8.91
N ASP A 107 11.07 0.20 -8.96
CA ASP A 107 12.12 0.96 -9.64
C ASP A 107 11.84 1.05 -11.15
N TRP A 108 11.29 0.01 -11.78
CA TRP A 108 10.85 0.06 -13.18
C TRP A 108 9.75 1.11 -13.40
N VAL A 109 8.73 1.16 -12.54
CA VAL A 109 7.64 2.15 -12.66
C VAL A 109 8.20 3.55 -12.48
N LEU A 110 9.10 3.75 -11.51
CA LEU A 110 9.72 5.06 -11.27
C LEU A 110 10.46 5.58 -12.51
N VAL A 111 11.16 4.71 -13.23
CA VAL A 111 11.88 5.07 -14.46
C VAL A 111 10.94 5.27 -15.65
N ASN A 112 9.91 4.44 -15.79
CA ASN A 112 9.13 4.33 -17.03
C ASN A 112 7.77 5.05 -17.00
N ARG A 113 7.28 5.45 -15.82
CA ARG A 113 5.93 6.01 -15.65
C ARG A 113 5.91 7.35 -14.92
N ARG A 114 6.96 7.75 -14.22
CA ARG A 114 6.99 9.06 -13.56
C ARG A 114 6.99 10.19 -14.58
N ALA A 115 5.94 11.02 -14.53
CA ALA A 115 5.77 12.16 -15.39
C ALA A 115 6.63 13.35 -14.95
N PRO A 116 6.96 14.30 -15.86
CA PRO A 116 7.67 15.53 -15.49
C PRO A 116 6.94 16.36 -14.43
N THR A 117 5.62 16.20 -14.31
CA THR A 117 4.79 16.84 -13.28
C THR A 117 5.00 16.23 -11.89
N GLY A 118 5.66 15.07 -11.78
CA GLY A 118 5.88 14.31 -10.54
C GLY A 118 4.87 13.19 -10.31
N GLY A 119 3.70 13.25 -10.95
CA GLY A 119 2.71 12.17 -10.94
C GLY A 119 3.09 10.98 -11.81
N LEU A 120 2.15 10.05 -12.01
CA LEU A 120 2.36 8.85 -12.79
C LEU A 120 1.51 8.89 -14.05
N GLY A 121 2.18 8.81 -15.20
CA GLY A 121 1.54 8.58 -16.48
C GLY A 121 1.00 7.16 -16.56
N HIS A 122 -0.20 7.00 -17.12
CA HIS A 122 -0.88 5.72 -17.16
C HIS A 122 -0.06 4.69 -17.97
N GLY A 123 0.29 5.02 -19.21
CA GLY A 123 0.99 4.12 -20.14
C GLY A 123 2.46 4.45 -20.38
N ARG A 124 2.89 5.69 -20.13
CA ARG A 124 4.27 6.17 -20.36
C ARG A 124 4.60 7.37 -19.47
N ALA A 125 5.89 7.57 -19.21
CA ALA A 125 6.37 8.74 -18.46
C ALA A 125 6.09 10.09 -19.13
N SER A 126 5.92 10.15 -20.45
CA SER A 126 5.61 11.41 -21.13
C SER A 126 4.12 11.79 -21.09
N ASP A 127 3.26 10.98 -20.49
CA ASP A 127 1.85 11.35 -20.34
C ASP A 127 1.78 12.52 -19.36
N ASP A 128 1.33 13.67 -19.84
CA ASP A 128 0.97 14.83 -19.01
C ASP A 128 -0.38 14.62 -18.32
N ASP A 129 -1.15 13.64 -18.78
CA ASP A 129 -2.43 13.21 -18.22
C ASP A 129 -2.28 12.14 -17.14
N THR A 130 -1.86 12.56 -15.95
CA THR A 130 -1.72 11.67 -14.79
C THR A 130 -3.08 11.30 -14.21
N HIS A 131 -3.28 10.02 -13.88
CA HIS A 131 -4.52 9.54 -13.27
C HIS A 131 -4.34 9.30 -11.76
N LEU A 132 -5.41 9.55 -10.99
CA LEU A 132 -5.42 9.42 -9.55
C LEU A 132 -5.06 7.99 -9.14
N GLY A 133 -5.72 6.99 -9.72
CA GLY A 133 -5.49 5.58 -9.41
C GLY A 133 -4.04 5.12 -9.60
N ASP A 134 -3.33 5.65 -10.60
CA ASP A 134 -1.91 5.32 -10.85
C ASP A 134 -1.01 5.88 -9.74
N THR A 135 -1.18 7.17 -9.41
CA THR A 135 -0.39 7.84 -8.36
C THR A 135 -0.72 7.28 -6.98
N LEU A 136 -2.01 7.03 -6.70
CA LEU A 136 -2.52 6.45 -5.47
C LEU A 136 -1.95 5.05 -5.21
N ALA A 137 -2.03 4.15 -6.20
CA ALA A 137 -1.54 2.78 -6.05
C ALA A 137 -0.03 2.74 -5.83
N MET A 138 0.74 3.63 -6.46
CA MET A 138 2.18 3.72 -6.26
C MET A 138 2.56 4.35 -4.90
N ALA A 139 1.78 5.30 -4.40
CA ALA A 139 1.94 5.83 -3.04
C ALA A 139 1.66 4.75 -1.97
N GLU A 140 0.61 3.94 -2.16
CA GLU A 140 0.36 2.79 -1.29
C GLU A 140 1.47 1.73 -1.38
N ALA A 141 1.98 1.46 -2.58
CA ALA A 141 3.11 0.56 -2.78
C ALA A 141 4.38 1.05 -2.09
N ALA A 142 4.65 2.36 -2.14
CA ALA A 142 5.77 2.97 -1.45
C ALA A 142 5.63 2.83 0.08
N LEU A 143 4.44 3.05 0.65
CA LEU A 143 4.21 2.79 2.08
C LEU A 143 4.37 1.31 2.44
N ALA A 144 3.95 0.39 1.57
CA ALA A 144 4.15 -1.03 1.78
C ALA A 144 5.63 -1.40 1.78
N LEU A 145 6.42 -0.88 0.82
CA LEU A 145 7.88 -1.08 0.80
C LEU A 145 8.55 -0.44 2.01
N TYR A 146 8.13 0.76 2.42
CA TYR A 146 8.63 1.40 3.64
C TYR A 146 8.39 0.52 4.87
N ARG A 147 7.16 0.00 5.03
CA ARG A 147 6.81 -0.96 6.10
C ARG A 147 7.67 -2.21 6.03
N SER A 148 7.96 -2.72 4.83
CA SER A 148 8.69 -3.97 4.67
C SER A 148 10.20 -3.83 4.89
N THR A 149 10.80 -2.70 4.53
CA THR A 149 12.27 -2.55 4.48
C THR A 149 12.83 -1.50 5.43
N ALA A 150 12.00 -0.66 6.04
CA ALA A 150 12.40 0.55 6.77
C ALA A 150 13.27 1.53 5.96
N GLU A 151 13.30 1.44 4.63
CA GLU A 151 14.07 2.37 3.80
C GLU A 151 13.32 3.70 3.63
N ARG A 152 13.85 4.76 4.24
CA ARG A 152 13.23 6.10 4.26
C ARG A 152 12.94 6.69 2.88
N ARG A 153 13.61 6.21 1.82
CA ARG A 153 13.34 6.63 0.43
C ARG A 153 11.90 6.37 -0.01
N TYR A 154 11.30 5.26 0.43
CA TYR A 154 9.95 4.92 0.02
C TYR A 154 8.92 5.80 0.72
N LEU A 155 9.14 6.12 2.00
CA LEU A 155 8.29 7.09 2.69
C LEU A 155 8.40 8.48 2.06
N ALA A 156 9.60 8.91 1.67
CA ALA A 156 9.77 10.18 0.96
C ALA A 156 8.98 10.23 -0.36
N LEU A 157 9.02 9.16 -1.15
CA LEU A 157 8.22 9.04 -2.39
C LEU A 157 6.71 8.99 -2.12
N ALA A 158 6.27 8.28 -1.07
CA ALA A 158 4.86 8.25 -0.68
C ALA A 158 4.34 9.64 -0.28
N ILE A 159 5.16 10.42 0.44
CA ILE A 159 4.85 11.82 0.78
C ILE A 159 4.76 12.67 -0.50
N GLU A 160 5.74 12.57 -1.40
CA GLU A 160 5.73 13.30 -2.67
C GLU A 160 4.46 13.01 -3.48
N TRP A 161 4.09 11.74 -3.64
CA TRP A 161 2.86 11.37 -4.36
C TRP A 161 1.59 11.75 -3.61
N GLY A 162 1.61 11.80 -2.28
CA GLY A 162 0.54 12.42 -1.50
C GLY A 162 0.37 13.90 -1.83
N GLU A 163 1.46 14.65 -1.97
CA GLU A 163 1.44 16.06 -2.37
C GLU A 163 0.91 16.23 -3.80
N VAL A 164 1.32 15.36 -4.73
CA VAL A 164 0.80 15.32 -6.10
C VAL A 164 -0.71 15.08 -6.12
N ILE A 165 -1.22 14.12 -5.33
CA ILE A 165 -2.67 13.85 -5.21
C ILE A 165 -3.41 15.11 -4.75
N VAL A 166 -2.90 15.79 -3.72
CA VAL A 166 -3.52 17.01 -3.18
C VAL A 166 -3.46 18.16 -4.20
N ARG A 167 -2.36 18.28 -4.95
CA ARG A 167 -2.14 19.35 -5.92
C ARG A 167 -2.98 19.17 -7.19
N ASP A 168 -2.97 17.97 -7.77
CA ASP A 168 -3.47 17.74 -9.14
C ASP A 168 -4.86 17.12 -9.17
N HIS A 169 -5.22 16.35 -8.14
CA HIS A 169 -6.46 15.58 -8.14
C HIS A 169 -7.52 16.14 -7.18
N ARG A 170 -7.20 17.11 -6.33
CA ARG A 170 -8.20 17.69 -5.43
C ARG A 170 -9.26 18.46 -6.22
N ASP A 171 -10.52 18.09 -6.04
CA ASP A 171 -11.66 18.82 -6.59
C ASP A 171 -12.12 19.87 -5.55
N PRO A 172 -12.15 21.18 -5.89
CA PRO A 172 -12.67 22.22 -4.99
C PRO A 172 -14.11 21.97 -4.51
N ALA A 173 -14.93 21.29 -5.32
CA ALA A 173 -16.30 20.91 -4.96
C ALA A 173 -16.39 19.75 -3.97
N GLY A 174 -15.27 19.10 -3.63
CA GLY A 174 -15.20 17.97 -2.70
C GLY A 174 -14.64 16.71 -3.34
N GLY A 175 -13.83 15.97 -2.58
CA GLY A 175 -13.21 14.73 -3.06
C GLY A 175 -12.03 14.96 -3.99
N PHE A 176 -11.65 13.88 -4.67
CA PHE A 176 -10.53 13.81 -5.60
C PHE A 176 -11.02 13.27 -6.95
N MET A 177 -10.65 13.97 -8.02
CA MET A 177 -10.97 13.61 -9.39
C MET A 177 -9.94 12.64 -9.96
N VAL A 178 -10.41 11.72 -10.82
CA VAL A 178 -9.55 10.76 -11.54
C VAL A 178 -8.47 11.49 -12.33
N ARG A 179 -8.85 12.57 -13.01
CA ARG A 179 -7.98 13.45 -13.80
C ARG A 179 -8.65 14.81 -13.99
N GLN A 180 -7.86 15.82 -14.32
CA GLN A 180 -8.39 17.12 -14.73
C GLN A 180 -9.12 17.00 -16.08
N PRO A 181 -10.32 17.60 -16.23
CA PRO A 181 -10.97 17.68 -17.54
C PRO A 181 -10.09 18.43 -18.54
N GLU A 182 -10.07 17.97 -19.79
CA GLU A 182 -9.29 18.61 -20.84
C GLU A 182 -9.77 20.05 -21.10
N PRO A 183 -8.85 21.00 -21.38
CA PRO A 183 -9.23 22.34 -21.78
C PRO A 183 -10.18 22.32 -22.98
N GLY A 184 -11.38 22.90 -22.79
CA GLY A 184 -12.41 22.95 -23.83
C GLY A 184 -13.30 21.70 -23.95
N ALA A 185 -13.17 20.74 -23.04
CA ALA A 185 -14.11 19.63 -22.93
C ALA A 185 -15.56 20.14 -22.78
N ARG A 186 -16.53 19.42 -23.37
CA ARG A 186 -17.94 19.81 -23.38
C ARG A 186 -18.83 18.70 -22.84
N GLY A 187 -19.98 19.09 -22.30
CA GLY A 187 -20.99 18.15 -21.82
C GLY A 187 -20.47 17.30 -20.67
N VAL A 188 -20.68 15.97 -20.75
CA VAL A 188 -20.27 15.02 -19.69
C VAL A 188 -18.76 14.98 -19.51
N LEU A 189 -17.97 15.18 -20.57
CA LEU A 189 -16.50 15.16 -20.52
C LEU A 189 -15.90 16.38 -19.80
N ALA A 190 -16.69 17.45 -19.63
CA ALA A 190 -16.27 18.63 -18.87
C ALA A 190 -16.44 18.44 -17.35
N LYS A 191 -17.16 17.39 -16.92
CA LYS A 191 -17.42 17.13 -15.51
C LYS A 191 -16.30 16.26 -14.94
N PRO A 192 -15.62 16.68 -13.85
CA PRO A 192 -14.67 15.84 -13.17
C PRO A 192 -15.31 14.52 -12.73
N VAL A 193 -14.67 13.41 -13.06
CA VAL A 193 -15.07 12.08 -12.59
C VAL A 193 -14.42 11.83 -11.23
N ARG A 194 -15.22 11.42 -10.25
CA ARG A 194 -14.75 11.02 -8.91
C ARG A 194 -15.16 9.58 -8.68
N GLN A 195 -14.18 8.69 -8.61
CA GLN A 195 -14.43 7.28 -8.30
C GLN A 195 -14.47 7.09 -6.79
N VAL A 196 -15.49 6.37 -6.30
CA VAL A 196 -15.76 6.24 -4.86
C VAL A 196 -14.65 5.48 -4.16
N ASP A 197 -14.19 4.38 -4.75
CA ASP A 197 -13.10 3.53 -4.26
C ASP A 197 -11.75 4.28 -4.25
N GLU A 198 -11.42 5.02 -5.30
CA GLU A 198 -10.22 5.87 -5.32
C GLU A 198 -10.29 6.97 -4.24
N ASN A 199 -11.47 7.57 -4.00
CA ASN A 199 -11.64 8.55 -2.94
C ASN A 199 -11.50 7.95 -1.54
N VAL A 200 -12.06 6.75 -1.30
CA VAL A 200 -11.85 6.02 -0.05
C VAL A 200 -10.36 5.76 0.17
N ALA A 201 -9.66 5.25 -0.84
CA ALA A 201 -8.24 4.96 -0.74
C ALA A 201 -7.41 6.24 -0.54
N ALA A 202 -7.68 7.32 -1.26
CA ALA A 202 -7.00 8.61 -1.12
C ALA A 202 -7.16 9.19 0.29
N VAL A 203 -8.38 9.18 0.85
CA VAL A 203 -8.64 9.68 2.21
C VAL A 203 -7.83 8.89 3.24
N ARG A 204 -7.83 7.57 3.14
CA ARG A 204 -7.12 6.69 4.08
C ARG A 204 -5.60 6.81 3.95
N LEU A 205 -5.09 6.88 2.72
CA LEU A 205 -3.68 7.12 2.43
C LEU A 205 -3.22 8.46 3.02
N LEU A 206 -3.91 9.54 2.70
CA LEU A 206 -3.55 10.89 3.17
C LEU A 206 -3.64 10.99 4.69
N ASN A 207 -4.64 10.37 5.32
CA ASN A 207 -4.71 10.29 6.78
C ASN A 207 -3.48 9.57 7.37
N LEU A 208 -3.08 8.42 6.80
CA LEU A 208 -1.91 7.69 7.28
C LEU A 208 -0.61 8.49 7.06
N LEU A 209 -0.44 9.13 5.90
CA LEU A 209 0.71 10.00 5.59
C LEU A 209 0.78 11.20 6.55
N ALA A 210 -0.36 11.79 6.92
CA ALA A 210 -0.40 12.90 7.88
C ALA A 210 0.24 12.50 9.22
N ARG A 211 -0.04 11.27 9.68
CA ARG A 211 0.51 10.69 10.92
C ARG A 211 1.97 10.28 10.74
N GLN A 212 2.33 9.73 9.59
CA GLN A 212 3.66 9.21 9.29
C GLN A 212 4.72 10.32 9.10
N ALA A 213 4.31 11.47 8.57
CA ALA A 213 5.22 12.57 8.21
C ALA A 213 5.03 13.85 9.04
N ALA A 214 4.11 13.83 10.02
CA ALA A 214 3.70 15.01 10.79
C ALA A 214 3.35 16.21 9.87
N ARG A 215 2.50 15.97 8.86
CA ARG A 215 2.09 16.96 7.84
C ARG A 215 0.59 17.29 7.97
N PRO A 216 0.21 18.42 8.62
CA PRO A 216 -1.19 18.79 8.80
C PRO A 216 -1.99 18.90 7.48
N ALA A 217 -1.33 19.36 6.39
CA ALA A 217 -1.97 19.49 5.07
C ALA A 217 -2.57 18.18 4.54
N PHE A 218 -1.95 17.03 4.83
CA PHE A 218 -2.52 15.73 4.43
C PHE A 218 -3.76 15.38 5.24
N ARG A 219 -3.81 15.75 6.53
CA ARG A 219 -5.01 15.55 7.35
C ARG A 219 -6.16 16.40 6.83
N GLU A 220 -5.89 17.68 6.51
CA GLU A 220 -6.90 18.58 5.93
C GLU A 220 -7.43 18.03 4.59
N ALA A 221 -6.55 17.48 3.75
CA ALA A 221 -6.94 16.86 2.49
C ALA A 221 -7.75 15.55 2.70
N ALA A 222 -7.40 14.73 3.69
CA ALA A 222 -8.17 13.55 4.05
C ALA A 222 -9.57 13.94 4.57
N GLU A 223 -9.68 14.98 5.40
CA GLU A 223 -10.96 15.52 5.85
C GLU A 223 -11.80 16.09 4.69
N HIS A 224 -11.16 16.75 3.71
CA HIS A 224 -11.80 17.21 2.47
C HIS A 224 -12.43 16.05 1.68
N GLY A 225 -11.69 14.96 1.48
CA GLY A 225 -12.21 13.78 0.80
C GLY A 225 -13.30 13.06 1.61
N LYS A 226 -13.15 12.98 2.94
CA LYS A 226 -14.16 12.39 3.84
C LYS A 226 -15.50 13.13 3.74
N ARG A 227 -15.50 14.47 3.66
CA ARG A 227 -16.75 15.25 3.48
C ARG A 227 -17.49 14.86 2.20
N TYR A 228 -16.77 14.63 1.10
CA TYR A 228 -17.35 14.12 -0.14
C TYR A 228 -17.92 12.71 0.04
N LEU A 229 -17.19 11.79 0.68
CA LEU A 229 -17.68 10.43 0.91
C LEU A 229 -18.95 10.42 1.77
N ILE A 230 -19.04 11.28 2.79
CA ILE A 230 -20.22 11.42 3.65
C ILE A 230 -21.39 12.01 2.87
N SER A 231 -21.18 12.98 1.97
CA SER A 231 -22.28 13.55 1.19
C SER A 231 -22.96 12.53 0.29
N LEU A 232 -22.25 11.45 -0.12
CA LEU A 232 -22.86 10.36 -0.88
C LEU A 232 -23.85 9.52 -0.06
N ALA A 233 -23.80 9.58 1.28
CA ALA A 233 -24.78 8.89 2.12
C ALA A 233 -26.18 9.49 2.00
N GLU A 234 -26.30 10.76 1.55
CA GLU A 234 -27.59 11.39 1.24
C GLU A 234 -28.28 10.75 0.02
N ASP A 235 -27.54 9.98 -0.78
CA ASP A 235 -28.03 9.23 -1.94
C ASP A 235 -28.38 7.75 -1.60
N ASP A 236 -28.67 7.44 -0.33
CA ASP A 236 -28.93 6.07 0.19
C ASP A 236 -27.80 5.05 -0.07
N LEU A 237 -26.59 5.54 -0.37
CA LEU A 237 -25.41 4.69 -0.58
C LEU A 237 -24.73 4.38 0.76
N ILE A 238 -24.80 3.11 1.19
CA ILE A 238 -23.94 2.61 2.27
C ILE A 238 -22.55 2.35 1.71
N LEU A 239 -21.57 3.12 2.16
CA LEU A 239 -20.18 3.01 1.75
C LEU A 239 -19.31 2.52 2.92
N PRO A 240 -19.05 1.20 3.05
CA PRO A 240 -18.21 0.68 4.13
C PRO A 240 -16.83 1.34 4.20
N GLY A 241 -16.27 1.70 3.05
CA GLY A 241 -15.01 2.44 2.95
C GLY A 241 -15.03 3.81 3.62
N ALA A 242 -16.17 4.52 3.59
CA ALA A 242 -16.33 5.80 4.25
C ALA A 242 -16.34 5.64 5.78
N LEU A 243 -16.95 4.57 6.31
CA LEU A 243 -16.94 4.25 7.75
C LEU A 243 -15.54 3.88 8.24
N LEU A 244 -14.77 3.14 7.42
CA LEU A 244 -13.37 2.86 7.72
C LEU A 244 -12.53 4.14 7.75
N ALA A 245 -12.68 5.01 6.75
CA ALA A 245 -11.99 6.29 6.69
C ALA A 245 -12.35 7.20 7.89
N ASP A 246 -13.62 7.24 8.28
CA ASP A 246 -14.09 7.96 9.47
C ASP A 246 -13.43 7.44 10.74
N ARG A 247 -13.44 6.11 10.96
CA ARG A 247 -12.80 5.47 12.10
C ARG A 247 -11.31 5.77 12.15
N GLU A 248 -10.60 5.70 11.02
CA GLU A 248 -9.17 5.97 10.95
C GLU A 248 -8.84 7.45 11.18
N LEU A 249 -9.67 8.38 10.73
CA LEU A 249 -9.48 9.83 10.99
C LEU A 249 -9.75 10.21 12.44
N GLY A 250 -10.64 9.48 13.11
CA GLY A 250 -11.03 9.71 14.50
C GLY A 250 -10.01 9.22 15.54
N ARG A 251 -9.00 8.44 15.15
CA ARG A 251 -8.02 7.86 16.09
C ARG A 251 -6.58 8.02 15.61
N GLU A 252 -5.63 7.74 16.49
CA GLU A 252 -4.24 7.56 16.07
C GLU A 252 -4.01 6.11 15.64
N PRO A 253 -3.19 5.88 14.60
CA PRO A 253 -2.81 4.52 14.25
C PRO A 253 -1.92 3.98 15.36
N ALA A 254 -2.09 2.71 15.71
CA ALA A 254 -1.09 2.04 16.53
C ALA A 254 0.28 2.17 15.86
N HIS A 255 1.29 2.50 16.66
CA HIS A 255 2.62 2.82 16.19
C HIS A 255 3.62 1.95 16.94
N VAL A 256 4.41 1.15 16.25
CA VAL A 256 5.54 0.43 16.83
C VAL A 256 6.85 1.03 16.34
N THR A 257 7.73 1.39 17.27
CA THR A 257 9.08 1.87 16.97
C THR A 257 10.09 0.87 17.49
N ILE A 258 10.99 0.46 16.60
CA ILE A 258 12.18 -0.33 16.94
C ILE A 258 13.34 0.63 17.13
N VAL A 259 13.91 0.67 18.32
CA VAL A 259 15.10 1.45 18.66
C VAL A 259 16.29 0.51 18.68
N GLY A 260 17.22 0.70 17.74
CA GLY A 260 18.36 -0.19 17.58
C GLY A 260 18.97 -0.11 16.19
N ALA A 261 20.22 -0.54 16.07
CA ALA A 261 20.95 -0.52 14.81
C ALA A 261 20.34 -1.53 13.81
N LYS A 262 20.22 -1.18 12.53
CA LYS A 262 19.61 -2.08 11.51
C LYS A 262 20.40 -3.36 11.23
N ASP A 263 21.69 -3.35 11.51
CA ASP A 263 22.61 -4.49 11.44
C ASP A 263 22.63 -5.32 12.74
N ASP A 264 21.94 -4.90 13.80
CA ASP A 264 21.75 -5.69 15.02
C ASP A 264 20.68 -6.78 14.78
N PRO A 265 21.04 -8.08 14.93
CA PRO A 265 20.08 -9.18 14.81
C PRO A 265 18.87 -9.08 15.75
N ALA A 266 19.04 -8.51 16.96
CA ALA A 266 17.95 -8.35 17.92
C ALA A 266 16.93 -7.31 17.43
N ALA A 267 17.42 -6.14 16.96
CA ALA A 267 16.57 -5.11 16.36
C ALA A 267 15.82 -5.65 15.14
N ARG A 268 16.51 -6.42 14.29
CA ARG A 268 15.90 -7.04 13.11
C ARG A 268 14.78 -8.01 13.47
N ALA A 269 14.99 -8.87 14.47
CA ALA A 269 13.97 -9.81 14.91
C ALA A 269 12.72 -9.10 15.48
N LEU A 270 12.91 -7.99 16.19
CA LEU A 270 11.80 -7.15 16.68
C LEU A 270 11.02 -6.50 15.52
N TYR A 271 11.72 -5.98 14.52
CA TYR A 271 11.10 -5.38 13.34
C TYR A 271 10.35 -6.42 12.49
N GLU A 272 10.94 -7.60 12.29
CA GLU A 272 10.28 -8.74 11.63
C GLU A 272 8.98 -9.11 12.34
N ALA A 273 8.97 -9.21 13.67
CA ALA A 273 7.73 -9.43 14.41
C ALA A 273 6.71 -8.31 14.21
N ALA A 274 7.13 -7.04 14.31
CA ALA A 274 6.22 -5.89 14.14
C ALA A 274 5.50 -5.89 12.79
N ARG A 275 6.19 -6.26 11.72
CA ARG A 275 5.63 -6.30 10.35
C ARG A 275 4.55 -7.35 10.17
N THR A 276 4.49 -8.38 11.02
CA THR A 276 3.45 -9.41 10.97
C THR A 276 2.13 -9.00 11.64
N TYR A 277 2.05 -7.82 12.26
CA TYR A 277 0.84 -7.38 12.95
C TYR A 277 -0.34 -7.13 11.96
N PRO A 278 -1.52 -7.73 12.19
CA PRO A 278 -2.63 -7.84 11.21
C PRO A 278 -3.49 -6.58 11.09
N THR A 279 -2.90 -5.40 10.91
CA THR A 279 -3.68 -4.18 10.62
C THR A 279 -3.06 -3.31 9.54
N ARG A 280 -3.94 -2.65 8.78
CA ARG A 280 -3.56 -1.72 7.70
C ARG A 280 -3.36 -0.29 8.19
N TYR A 281 -4.06 0.11 9.26
CA TYR A 281 -3.88 1.44 9.86
C TYR A 281 -2.85 1.34 10.99
N PHE A 282 -1.58 1.21 10.61
CA PHE A 282 -0.45 0.93 11.48
C PHE A 282 0.79 1.70 11.05
N ARG A 283 1.56 2.20 12.01
CA ARG A 283 2.89 2.78 11.78
C ARG A 283 3.96 1.84 12.31
N ILE A 284 5.00 1.58 11.51
CA ILE A 284 6.20 0.87 11.96
C ILE A 284 7.41 1.72 11.62
N GLU A 285 8.14 2.14 12.65
CA GLU A 285 9.36 2.93 12.52
C GLU A 285 10.57 2.14 12.99
N TRP A 286 11.73 2.41 12.39
CA TRP A 286 13.01 1.86 12.84
C TRP A 286 13.97 3.02 13.11
N LEU A 287 14.13 3.36 14.38
CA LEU A 287 15.08 4.37 14.85
C LEU A 287 16.47 3.74 14.95
N ASP A 288 17.16 3.72 13.81
CA ASP A 288 18.62 3.65 13.77
C ASP A 288 19.17 5.08 13.85
N ARG A 289 19.79 5.43 14.98
CA ARG A 289 20.28 6.80 15.23
C ARG A 289 21.33 7.25 14.21
N ARG A 290 21.98 6.32 13.49
CA ARG A 290 22.94 6.63 12.41
C ARG A 290 22.27 7.27 11.20
N GLU A 291 20.96 7.04 11.01
CA GLU A 291 20.17 7.62 9.92
C GLU A 291 19.57 9.00 10.29
N GLY A 292 19.81 9.49 11.50
CA GLY A 292 19.19 10.70 12.03
C GLY A 292 17.77 10.49 12.58
N PRO A 293 17.07 11.58 12.94
CA PRO A 293 15.75 11.50 13.58
C PRO A 293 14.70 10.85 12.68
N LEU A 294 13.67 10.24 13.27
CA LEU A 294 12.53 9.70 12.53
C LEU A 294 11.80 10.81 11.77
N PRO A 295 11.21 10.52 10.59
CA PRO A 295 10.43 11.48 9.80
C PRO A 295 9.32 12.19 10.58
N ALA A 296 8.63 11.46 11.46
CA ALA A 296 7.77 12.03 12.50
C ALA A 296 8.42 11.76 13.87
N ALA A 297 9.08 12.79 14.42
CA ALA A 297 9.70 12.75 15.73
C ALA A 297 8.70 13.18 16.83
N ASP A 298 7.56 12.49 16.91
CA ASP A 298 6.48 12.75 17.86
C ASP A 298 6.76 12.19 19.28
N VAL A 299 7.77 11.32 19.39
CA VAL A 299 8.16 10.66 20.64
C VAL A 299 9.68 10.69 20.79
N GLU A 300 10.15 11.01 22.01
CA GLU A 300 11.55 10.82 22.39
C GLU A 300 11.77 9.43 22.99
N TYR A 301 12.75 8.70 22.44
CA TYR A 301 13.10 7.37 22.93
C TYR A 301 14.39 7.41 23.76
N PRO A 302 14.44 6.71 24.90
CA PRO A 302 15.63 6.65 25.74
C PRO A 302 16.79 5.95 25.01
N GLU A 303 17.99 6.17 25.50
CA GLU A 303 19.11 5.29 25.18
C GLU A 303 19.00 4.01 26.00
N LEU A 304 19.10 2.87 25.33
CA LEU A 304 19.03 1.54 25.92
C LEU A 304 20.29 0.76 25.58
N PRO A 305 20.74 -0.14 26.47
CA PRO A 305 21.94 -0.95 26.23
C PRO A 305 21.75 -2.01 25.14
N GLU A 306 20.51 -2.32 24.79
CA GLU A 306 20.11 -3.32 23.79
C GLU A 306 18.93 -2.80 22.96
N ALA A 307 18.70 -3.41 21.80
CA ALA A 307 17.59 -3.03 20.93
C ALA A 307 16.22 -3.31 21.58
N ALA A 308 15.26 -2.40 21.38
CA ALA A 308 13.95 -2.52 22.00
C ALA A 308 12.81 -2.07 21.07
N ALA A 309 11.63 -2.64 21.28
CA ALA A 309 10.40 -2.23 20.65
C ALA A 309 9.52 -1.45 21.64
N PHE A 310 8.91 -0.38 21.16
CA PHE A 310 7.92 0.41 21.88
C PHE A 310 6.63 0.46 21.07
N ALA A 311 5.48 0.38 21.73
CA ALA A 311 4.19 0.61 21.10
C ALA A 311 3.60 1.91 21.64
N CYS A 312 3.27 2.83 20.76
CA CYS A 312 2.86 4.19 21.08
C CYS A 312 1.51 4.52 20.43
N ALA A 313 0.72 5.34 21.12
CA ALA A 313 -0.48 6.01 20.59
C ALA A 313 -0.83 7.20 21.49
N ASN A 314 -1.37 8.28 20.91
CA ASN A 314 -1.83 9.47 21.61
C ASN A 314 -0.74 10.12 22.49
N GLY A 315 0.50 10.15 22.00
CA GLY A 315 1.65 10.74 22.70
C GLY A 315 2.16 9.93 23.91
N ALA A 316 1.71 8.69 24.11
CA ALA A 316 2.18 7.80 25.17
C ALA A 316 2.68 6.48 24.59
N CYS A 317 3.71 5.91 25.21
CA CYS A 317 4.30 4.63 24.80
C CYS A 317 4.24 3.57 25.90
N SER A 318 4.30 2.31 25.49
CA SER A 318 4.49 1.17 26.38
C SER A 318 5.87 1.19 27.04
N VAL A 319 6.04 0.35 28.07
CA VAL A 319 7.38 -0.09 28.47
C VAL A 319 8.08 -0.79 27.30
N PRO A 320 9.42 -0.70 27.18
CA PRO A 320 10.14 -1.38 26.12
C PRO A 320 10.00 -2.89 26.25
N VAL A 321 9.98 -3.57 25.11
CA VAL A 321 10.12 -5.03 25.04
C VAL A 321 11.32 -5.40 24.19
N PHE A 322 11.95 -6.51 24.55
CA PHE A 322 13.22 -6.96 23.98
C PHE A 322 13.07 -8.29 23.23
N SER A 323 11.92 -8.97 23.40
CA SER A 323 11.61 -10.22 22.71
C SER A 323 10.62 -9.98 21.55
N PRO A 324 10.85 -10.58 20.36
CA PRO A 324 9.89 -10.57 19.26
C PRO A 324 8.49 -11.06 19.65
N THR A 325 8.40 -12.04 20.56
CA THR A 325 7.11 -12.60 21.03
C THR A 325 6.26 -11.59 21.79
N ASP A 326 6.85 -10.51 22.31
CA ASP A 326 6.16 -9.47 23.06
C ASP A 326 5.66 -8.31 22.20
N VAL A 327 6.11 -8.20 20.94
CA VAL A 327 5.81 -7.05 20.08
C VAL A 327 4.30 -6.93 19.81
N HIS A 328 3.64 -8.03 19.43
CA HIS A 328 2.19 -8.02 19.23
C HIS A 328 1.43 -7.70 20.52
N ARG A 329 1.92 -8.21 21.67
CA ARG A 329 1.30 -7.97 22.98
C ARG A 329 1.28 -6.48 23.35
N ILE A 330 2.32 -5.72 23.01
CA ILE A 330 2.33 -4.28 23.23
C ILE A 330 1.56 -3.51 22.15
N ALA A 331 1.55 -3.99 20.90
CA ALA A 331 0.79 -3.38 19.81
C ALA A 331 -0.73 -3.42 20.04
N VAL A 332 -1.28 -4.57 20.47
CA VAL A 332 -2.72 -4.72 20.78
C VAL A 332 -3.19 -3.70 21.82
N LYS A 333 -2.38 -3.48 22.87
CA LYS A 333 -2.72 -2.54 23.96
C LYS A 333 -2.90 -1.10 23.52
N VAL A 334 -2.31 -0.70 22.39
CA VAL A 334 -2.40 0.66 21.86
C VAL A 334 -3.37 0.76 20.67
N ASP A 335 -3.62 -0.32 19.93
CA ASP A 335 -4.59 -0.34 18.81
C ASP A 335 -6.05 -0.35 19.28
N ASP A 336 -6.30 -0.89 20.48
CA ASP A 336 -7.62 -0.89 21.13
C ASP A 336 -8.00 0.45 21.80
N ARG A 337 -7.10 1.45 21.76
CA ARG A 337 -7.29 2.78 22.39
C ARG A 337 -7.68 3.85 21.37
#